data_AF-A0A1V4CCF3-F1
#
_entry.id   AF-A0A1V4CCF3-F1
#
_cell.length_a   1.000
_cell.length_b   1.000
_cell.length_c   1.000
_cell.angle_alpha   90.00
_cell.angle_beta   90.00
_cell.angle_gamma   90.00
#
_symmetry.space_group_name_H-M   'P 1'
#
loop_
_entity.id
_entity.type
_entity.pdbx_description
1 polymer ?
#
loop_
_entity_poly.entity_id
_entity_poly.type
_entity_poly.pdbx_seq_one_letter_code
_entity_poly.pdbx_strand_id
1 'polypeptide(L)'
;MYKKLLSLFIAAFTATSFAAVDVNTANPADLDSIKGIGPGTSTKILEVRKNGKFKDWADLIERMPGIGEKRAAKLSAEGLTVNGEAFKPVAATDKSVKPGTTPASTSKQ
;
A
#
# COMPACT_ATOMS: atom_id res chain seq x y z
N MET A 1 14.11 23.58 -38.62
CA MET A 1 14.19 24.48 -37.45
C MET A 1 13.42 23.86 -36.28
N TYR A 2 14.15 23.12 -35.47
CA TYR A 2 13.71 22.19 -34.42
C TYR A 2 13.30 22.89 -33.13
N LYS A 3 12.19 23.64 -33.14
CA LYS A 3 11.78 24.42 -31.96
C LYS A 3 10.31 24.30 -31.55
N LYS A 4 9.56 23.40 -32.20
CA LYS A 4 8.17 23.10 -31.83
C LYS A 4 7.97 21.62 -31.45
N LEU A 5 9.05 20.96 -31.05
CA LEU A 5 9.07 19.53 -30.70
C LEU A 5 9.32 19.28 -29.20
N LEU A 6 9.22 20.29 -28.32
CA LEU A 6 9.80 20.21 -26.96
C LEU A 6 8.88 20.53 -25.77
N SER A 7 7.58 20.81 -25.90
CA SER A 7 6.85 21.33 -24.71
C SER A 7 5.40 20.92 -24.50
N LEU A 8 4.95 19.78 -25.02
CA LEU A 8 3.63 19.28 -24.64
C LEU A 8 3.61 17.77 -24.41
N PHE A 9 4.58 17.28 -23.63
CA PHE A 9 4.61 15.92 -23.07
C PHE A 9 4.38 15.94 -21.55
N ILE A 10 3.66 16.94 -21.05
CA ILE A 10 3.18 17.01 -19.66
C ILE A 10 1.70 16.65 -19.66
N ALA A 11 1.44 15.35 -19.77
CA ALA A 11 0.14 14.74 -19.48
C ALA A 11 0.32 13.27 -19.07
N ALA A 12 1.43 12.97 -18.39
CA ALA A 12 1.63 11.68 -17.73
C ALA A 12 1.44 11.89 -16.23
N PHE A 13 0.71 10.95 -15.62
CA PHE A 13 0.49 10.78 -14.18
C PHE A 13 -0.68 11.53 -13.52
N THR A 14 -1.90 11.23 -13.99
CA THR A 14 -3.04 11.09 -13.06
C THR A 14 -3.44 9.62 -12.98
N ALA A 15 -2.57 8.81 -12.40
CA ALA A 15 -2.95 7.48 -11.93
C ALA A 15 -3.78 7.66 -10.65
N THR A 16 -5.10 7.55 -10.76
CA THR A 16 -5.98 7.30 -9.63
C THR A 16 -5.66 5.90 -9.09
N SER A 17 -4.64 5.83 -8.24
CA SER A 17 -4.29 4.63 -7.50
C SER A 17 -5.30 4.46 -6.38
N PHE A 18 -6.02 3.34 -6.39
CA PHE A 18 -6.62 2.78 -5.17
C PHE A 18 -5.52 2.76 -4.10
N ALA A 19 -5.64 3.64 -3.12
CA ALA A 19 -4.56 3.96 -2.18
C ALA A 19 -4.38 2.82 -1.20
N ALA A 20 -3.65 1.79 -1.61
CA ALA A 20 -2.98 0.91 -0.68
C ALA A 20 -2.04 1.78 0.19
N VAL A 21 -2.17 1.66 1.50
CA VAL A 21 -1.41 2.45 2.47
C VAL A 21 -0.07 1.76 2.67
N ASP A 22 0.99 2.33 2.11
CA ASP A 22 2.34 1.76 2.25
C ASP A 22 2.98 2.23 3.56
N VAL A 23 3.47 1.29 4.39
CA VAL A 23 4.10 1.61 5.69
C VAL A 23 5.29 2.57 5.61
N ASN A 24 5.96 2.65 4.46
CA ASN A 24 7.11 3.52 4.22
C ASN A 24 6.70 4.94 3.80
N THR A 25 5.46 5.17 3.37
CA THR A 25 4.98 6.48 2.89
C THR A 25 3.74 6.98 3.62
N ALA A 26 3.00 6.11 4.28
CA ALA A 26 1.77 6.40 5.00
C ALA A 26 1.96 7.45 6.10
N ASN A 27 0.91 8.25 6.30
CA ASN A 27 0.80 9.21 7.39
C ASN A 27 0.19 8.51 8.64
N PRO A 28 0.31 9.05 9.87
CA PRO A 28 -0.26 8.41 11.05
C PRO A 28 -1.78 8.29 10.96
N ALA A 29 -2.46 9.25 10.31
CA ALA A 29 -3.89 9.18 10.07
C ALA A 29 -4.27 8.04 9.12
N ASP A 30 -3.49 7.78 8.07
CA ASP A 30 -3.74 6.70 7.13
C ASP A 30 -3.49 5.34 7.79
N LEU A 31 -2.43 5.24 8.61
CA LEU A 31 -2.13 4.05 9.39
C LEU A 31 -3.22 3.76 10.43
N ASP A 32 -3.69 4.77 11.15
CA ASP A 32 -4.75 4.63 12.17
C ASP A 32 -6.12 4.28 11.54
N SER A 33 -6.37 4.71 10.30
CA SER A 33 -7.57 4.36 9.54
C SER A 33 -7.64 2.86 9.18
N ILE A 34 -6.51 2.15 9.15
CA ILE A 34 -6.48 0.70 8.89
C ILE A 34 -7.03 -0.05 10.11
N LYS A 35 -8.14 -0.77 9.91
CA LYS A 35 -8.80 -1.50 10.98
C LYS A 35 -7.89 -2.57 11.60
N GLY A 36 -7.43 -2.30 12.82
CA GLY A 36 -6.52 -3.18 13.56
C GLY A 36 -5.12 -2.61 13.78
N ILE A 37 -4.82 -1.45 13.21
CA ILE A 37 -3.73 -0.57 13.66
C ILE A 37 -4.33 0.42 14.66
N GLY A 38 -3.69 0.55 15.82
CA GLY A 38 -4.04 1.57 16.81
C GLY A 38 -2.96 2.65 16.94
N PRO A 39 -3.20 3.69 17.76
CA PRO A 39 -2.31 4.84 17.92
C PRO A 39 -0.89 4.46 18.37
N GLY A 40 -0.77 3.38 19.17
CA GLY A 40 0.53 2.83 19.56
C GLY A 40 1.30 2.24 18.39
N THR A 41 0.61 1.50 17.51
CA THR A 41 1.20 0.85 16.34
C THR A 41 1.58 1.87 15.27
N SER A 42 0.70 2.83 14.96
CA SER A 42 0.97 3.89 13.99
C SER A 42 2.16 4.76 14.41
N THR A 43 2.25 5.14 15.69
CA THR A 43 3.42 5.85 16.23
C THR A 43 4.70 5.02 16.09
N LYS A 44 4.64 3.71 16.40
CA LYS A 44 5.80 2.82 16.30
C LYS A 44 6.28 2.65 14.86
N ILE A 45 5.37 2.53 13.89
CA ILE A 45 5.72 2.46 12.46
C ILE A 45 6.50 3.72 12.05
N LEU A 46 6.06 4.90 12.50
CA LEU A 46 6.78 6.15 12.26
C LEU A 46 8.17 6.17 12.92
N GLU A 47 8.30 5.64 14.14
CA GLU A 47 9.61 5.51 14.79
C GLU A 47 10.55 4.57 14.02
N VAL A 48 10.07 3.39 13.61
CA VAL A 48 10.89 2.42 12.88
C VAL A 48 11.30 2.98 11.52
N ARG A 49 10.41 3.70 10.83
CA ARG A 49 10.73 4.39 9.58
C ARG A 49 11.86 5.41 9.72
N LYS A 50 12.01 6.06 10.89
CA LYS A 50 13.16 6.96 11.15
C LYS A 50 14.49 6.21 11.13
N ASN A 51 14.48 4.94 11.52
CA ASN A 51 15.66 4.07 11.49
C ASN A 51 15.91 3.45 10.10
N GLY A 52 15.03 3.67 9.12
CA GLY A 52 15.13 3.16 7.76
C GLY A 52 13.82 2.59 7.25
N LYS A 53 13.70 2.49 5.93
CA LYS A 53 12.54 1.86 5.27
C LYS A 53 12.45 0.38 5.62
N PHE A 54 11.23 -0.12 5.75
CA PHE A 54 10.94 -1.56 5.80
C PHE A 54 11.29 -2.20 4.46
N LYS A 55 11.94 -3.36 4.50
CA LYS A 55 12.26 -4.12 3.28
C LYS A 55 11.09 -4.95 2.80
N ASP A 56 10.52 -5.71 3.72
CA ASP A 56 9.44 -6.65 3.48
C ASP A 56 8.56 -6.77 4.72
N TRP A 57 7.54 -7.62 4.62
CA TRP A 57 6.64 -7.88 5.73
C TRP A 57 7.28 -8.63 6.89
N ALA A 58 8.32 -9.44 6.66
CA ALA A 58 9.02 -10.13 7.73
C ALA A 58 9.80 -9.14 8.59
N ASP A 59 10.52 -8.20 7.96
CA ASP A 59 11.20 -7.09 8.63
C ASP A 59 10.21 -6.22 9.42
N LEU A 60 9.02 -5.98 8.85
CA LEU A 60 7.96 -5.29 9.59
C LEU A 60 7.54 -6.07 10.83
N ILE A 61 7.22 -7.37 10.71
CA ILE A 61 6.78 -8.22 11.82
C ILE A 61 7.87 -8.34 12.90
N GLU A 62 9.14 -8.46 12.51
CA GLU A 62 10.26 -8.55 13.45
C GLU A 62 10.49 -7.23 14.21
N ARG A 63 10.35 -6.09 13.53
CA ARG A 63 10.61 -4.76 14.13
C ARG A 63 9.39 -4.17 14.84
N MET A 64 8.19 -4.65 14.53
CA MET A 64 6.93 -4.17 15.10
C MET A 64 6.36 -5.17 16.13
N PRO A 65 6.62 -4.99 17.43
CA PRO A 65 5.98 -5.80 18.46
C PRO A 65 4.46 -5.59 18.41
N GLY A 66 3.70 -6.69 18.30
CA GLY A 66 2.23 -6.68 18.24
C GLY A 66 1.62 -6.84 16.84
N ILE A 67 2.42 -6.75 15.77
CA ILE A 67 2.03 -7.20 14.42
C ILE A 67 2.69 -8.56 14.17
N GLY A 68 1.96 -9.64 14.46
CA GLY A 68 2.34 -11.00 14.03
C GLY A 68 1.80 -11.35 12.65
N GLU A 69 2.17 -12.50 12.10
CA GLU A 69 1.76 -12.98 10.76
C GLU A 69 0.23 -12.94 10.54
N LYS A 70 -0.57 -13.38 11.53
CA LYS A 70 -2.03 -13.31 11.46
C LYS A 70 -2.57 -11.88 11.36
N ARG A 71 -1.93 -10.93 12.07
CA ARG A 71 -2.30 -9.52 12.03
C ARG A 71 -1.85 -8.90 10.73
N ALA A 72 -0.62 -9.15 10.28
CA ALA A 72 -0.10 -8.70 8.99
C ALA A 72 -1.01 -9.12 7.82
N ALA A 73 -1.49 -10.36 7.82
CA ALA A 73 -2.48 -10.84 6.85
C ALA A 73 -3.78 -10.03 6.84
N LYS A 74 -4.34 -9.74 8.02
CA LYS A 74 -5.53 -8.90 8.11
C LYS A 74 -5.25 -7.47 7.67
N LEU A 75 -4.15 -6.88 8.13
CA LEU A 75 -3.77 -5.52 7.75
C LEU A 75 -3.58 -5.39 6.25
N SER A 76 -2.98 -6.40 5.61
CA SER A 76 -2.84 -6.38 4.16
C SER A 76 -4.16 -6.54 3.41
N ALA A 77 -5.07 -7.36 3.94
CA ALA A 77 -6.43 -7.44 3.42
C ALA A 77 -7.21 -6.12 3.58
N GLU A 78 -6.92 -5.35 4.63
CA GLU A 78 -7.48 -4.00 4.86
C GLU A 78 -6.76 -2.91 4.04
N GLY A 79 -5.76 -3.27 3.22
CA GLY A 79 -5.10 -2.37 2.28
C GLY A 79 -3.73 -1.86 2.70
N LEU A 80 -3.14 -2.37 3.79
CA LEU A 80 -1.75 -2.07 4.15
C LEU A 80 -0.78 -2.81 3.20
N THR A 81 0.28 -2.15 2.78
CA THR A 81 1.35 -2.73 1.95
C THR A 81 2.74 -2.35 2.44
N VAL A 82 3.74 -3.12 2.04
CA VAL A 82 5.16 -2.83 2.30
C VAL A 82 5.88 -2.80 0.96
N ASN A 83 6.40 -1.64 0.56
CA ASN A 83 6.96 -1.39 -0.77
C ASN A 83 5.99 -1.72 -1.92
N GLY A 84 4.69 -1.46 -1.72
CA GLY A 84 3.64 -1.85 -2.66
C GLY A 84 3.29 -3.34 -2.67
N GLU A 85 3.91 -4.14 -1.81
CA GLU A 85 3.67 -5.57 -1.71
C GLU A 85 2.64 -5.89 -0.62
N ALA A 86 1.65 -6.70 -0.96
CA ALA A 86 0.65 -7.19 -0.01
C ALA A 86 1.17 -8.45 0.71
N PHE A 87 0.83 -8.62 1.99
CA PHE A 87 1.18 -9.81 2.75
C PHE A 87 0.38 -11.01 2.22
N LYS A 88 1.09 -12.03 1.73
CA LYS A 88 0.50 -13.30 1.33
C LYS A 88 0.80 -14.37 2.37
N PRO A 89 -0.07 -14.61 3.35
CA PRO A 89 0.07 -15.78 4.20
C PRO A 89 -0.21 -17.03 3.37
N VAL A 90 0.63 -18.06 3.54
CA VAL A 90 0.52 -19.36 2.85
C VAL A 90 -0.82 -20.10 3.16
N ALA A 91 -1.62 -19.59 4.10
CA ALA A 91 -2.90 -20.17 4.54
C ALA A 91 -4.17 -19.38 4.12
N ALA A 92 -4.08 -18.29 3.36
CA ALA A 92 -5.26 -17.55 2.88
C ALA A 92 -5.59 -17.92 1.43
N THR A 93 -5.98 -19.17 1.19
CA THR A 93 -6.48 -19.64 -0.11
C THR A 93 -7.96 -19.37 -0.35
N ASP A 94 -8.68 -18.67 0.52
CA ASP A 94 -10.08 -18.34 0.25
C ASP A 94 -10.47 -17.04 0.97
N LYS A 95 -11.12 -16.13 0.25
CA LYS A 95 -11.55 -14.76 0.65
C LYS A 95 -10.56 -13.61 0.46
N SER A 96 -10.09 -13.43 -0.78
CA SER A 96 -10.05 -12.07 -1.38
C SER A 96 -9.85 -12.16 -2.90
N VAL A 97 -10.93 -12.51 -3.61
CA VAL A 97 -11.17 -11.95 -4.94
C VAL A 97 -11.59 -10.50 -4.67
N LYS A 98 -10.87 -9.45 -5.06
CA LYS A 98 -10.54 -9.12 -6.46
C LYS A 98 -9.42 -8.05 -6.53
N PRO A 99 -8.27 -8.30 -7.19
CA PRO A 99 -7.59 -7.27 -7.96
C PRO A 99 -8.35 -7.12 -9.29
N GLY A 100 -8.87 -5.93 -9.58
CA GLY A 100 -9.72 -5.75 -10.75
C GLY A 100 -9.91 -4.30 -11.13
N THR A 101 -8.87 -3.74 -11.74
CA THR A 101 -8.93 -2.78 -12.84
C THR A 101 -10.27 -2.79 -13.59
N THR A 102 -10.81 -1.60 -13.78
CA THR A 102 -11.85 -1.22 -14.75
C THR A 102 -11.76 -2.01 -16.07
N PRO A 103 -12.85 -2.62 -16.58
CA PRO A 103 -13.01 -2.77 -18.01
C PRO A 103 -13.73 -1.52 -18.54
N ALA A 104 -13.02 -0.75 -19.35
CA ALA A 104 -13.67 0.11 -20.33
C ALA A 104 -14.63 -0.76 -21.16
N SER A 105 -15.90 -0.37 -21.25
CA SER A 105 -16.80 -0.87 -22.27
C SER A 105 -17.33 0.33 -23.05
N THR A 106 -16.79 0.47 -24.26
CA THR A 106 -17.42 1.08 -25.42
C THR A 106 -18.93 0.81 -25.43
N SER A 107 -19.74 1.86 -25.45
CA SER A 107 -21.10 1.77 -26.01
C SER A 107 -21.25 2.81 -27.09
N LYS A 108 -21.02 2.35 -28.32
CA LYS A 108 -21.51 2.96 -29.55
C LYS A 108 -22.78 2.18 -29.88
N GLN A 109 -23.93 2.84 -29.78
CA GLN A 109 -25.07 2.61 -30.66
C GLN A 109 -25.92 3.87 -30.71
#